data_AF-A0A659UQP1-F1
#
_entry.id   AF-A0A659UQP1-F1
#
_cell.length_a   1.000
_cell.length_b   1.000
_cell.length_c   1.000
_cell.angle_alpha   90.00
_cell.angle_beta   90.00
_cell.angle_gamma   90.00
#
_symmetry.space_group_name_H-M   'P 1'
#
loop_
_entity.id
_entity.type
_entity.pdbx_description
1 polymer ?
#
loop_
_entity_poly.entity_id
_entity_poly.type
_entity_poly.pdbx_seq_one_letter_code
_entity_poly.pdbx_strand_id
1 'polypeptide(L)'
;SQAELGFLDGLGVVSHTAGMRSMARLADGSDQALVEAKAVDDAYPLYGALETEPALTKQELFGGQFGVFGAAAPDLLFERLHLKIGDRLKLGTAIFELRARLVTEPDAVSDGFGFAPRLMIST
;
A
#
# COMPACT_ATOMS: atom_id res chain seq x y z
N SER A 1 -2.57 -22.87 7.34
CA SER A 1 -2.55 -23.19 8.80
C SER A 1 -1.18 -22.85 9.38
N GLN A 2 -0.99 -22.75 10.71
CA GLN A 2 0.36 -22.52 11.26
C GLN A 2 1.38 -23.61 10.85
N ALA A 3 0.91 -24.85 10.66
CA ALA A 3 1.75 -25.95 10.19
C ALA A 3 2.20 -25.77 8.72
N GLU A 4 1.36 -25.21 7.86
CA GLU A 4 1.75 -24.87 6.48
C GLU A 4 2.75 -23.71 6.43
N LEU A 5 2.53 -22.66 7.24
CA LEU A 5 3.45 -21.52 7.30
C LEU A 5 4.85 -21.97 7.73
N GLY A 6 4.95 -22.77 8.79
CA GLY A 6 6.24 -23.30 9.25
C GLY A 6 6.91 -24.25 8.26
N PHE A 7 6.16 -24.93 7.39
CA PHE A 7 6.74 -25.72 6.30
C PHE A 7 7.34 -24.81 5.21
N LEU A 8 6.64 -23.73 4.84
CA LEU A 8 7.12 -22.77 3.84
C LEU A 8 8.35 -21.98 4.32
N ASP A 9 8.39 -21.60 5.60
CA ASP A 9 9.57 -20.96 6.22
C ASP A 9 10.83 -21.85 6.15
N GLY A 10 10.63 -23.17 6.12
CA GLY A 10 11.72 -24.14 5.94
C GLY A 10 12.26 -24.22 4.51
N LEU A 11 11.61 -23.60 3.52
CA LEU A 11 11.95 -23.66 2.10
C LEU A 11 12.61 -22.37 1.57
N GLY A 12 12.63 -21.29 2.35
CA GLY A 12 13.25 -20.02 1.95
C GLY A 12 12.64 -18.81 2.65
N VAL A 13 12.97 -17.61 2.16
CA VAL A 13 12.36 -16.36 2.64
C VAL A 13 10.94 -16.27 2.09
N VAL A 14 9.96 -16.20 3.00
CA VAL A 14 8.54 -16.04 2.66
C VAL A 14 8.18 -14.56 2.71
N SER A 15 7.43 -14.08 1.70
CA SER A 15 6.81 -12.76 1.71
C SER A 15 5.30 -12.90 1.90
N HIS A 16 4.75 -12.10 2.81
CA HIS A 16 3.35 -12.00 3.11
C HIS A 16 2.77 -10.72 2.55
N THR A 17 1.61 -10.85 1.90
CA THR A 17 0.78 -9.71 1.51
C THR A 17 -0.64 -9.90 2.01
N ALA A 18 -1.32 -8.80 2.32
CA ALA A 18 -2.73 -8.81 2.68
C ALA A 18 -3.49 -7.77 1.85
N GLY A 19 -4.63 -8.18 1.28
CA GLY A 19 -5.47 -7.33 0.45
C GLY A 19 -6.82 -7.05 1.11
N MET A 20 -7.30 -5.80 1.05
CA MET A 20 -8.68 -5.47 1.40
C MET A 20 -9.23 -4.33 0.54
N ARG A 21 -10.56 -4.28 0.39
CA ARG A 21 -11.27 -3.15 -0.23
C ARG A 21 -11.89 -2.30 0.86
N SER A 22 -11.60 -1.00 0.87
CA SER A 22 -12.12 -0.09 1.89
C SER A 22 -12.20 1.34 1.37
N MET A 23 -12.98 2.18 2.06
CA MET A 23 -13.10 3.60 1.73
C MET A 23 -11.90 4.35 2.31
N ALA A 24 -11.08 4.92 1.43
CA ALA A 24 -10.12 5.96 1.80
C ALA A 24 -10.86 7.28 1.94
N ARG A 25 -10.78 7.92 3.10
CA ARG A 25 -11.49 9.16 3.42
C ARG A 25 -10.50 10.27 3.73
N LEU A 26 -10.79 11.48 3.27
CA LEU A 26 -10.04 12.67 3.67
C LEU A 26 -10.13 12.89 5.19
N ALA A 27 -9.12 13.50 5.79
CA ALA A 27 -9.05 13.68 7.25
C ALA A 27 -10.24 14.50 7.80
N ASP A 28 -10.72 15.46 7.01
CA ASP A 28 -11.86 16.35 7.26
C ASP A 28 -13.22 15.71 6.91
N GLY A 29 -13.21 14.54 6.27
CA GLY A 29 -14.41 13.81 5.84
C GLY A 29 -15.16 14.41 4.65
N SER A 30 -14.56 15.36 3.93
CA SER A 30 -15.22 16.06 2.82
C SER A 30 -15.41 15.21 1.56
N ASP A 31 -14.49 14.27 1.30
CA ASP A 31 -14.58 13.31 0.19
C ASP A 31 -14.01 11.94 0.57
N GLN A 32 -14.35 10.92 -0.21
CA GLN A 32 -13.90 9.55 -0.05
C GLN A 32 -13.93 8.79 -1.37
N ALA A 33 -13.00 7.85 -1.54
CA ALA A 33 -12.93 6.96 -2.68
C ALA A 33 -12.72 5.52 -2.22
N LEU A 34 -13.27 4.57 -2.97
CA LEU A 34 -12.94 3.15 -2.78
C LEU A 34 -11.47 2.96 -3.18
N VAL A 35 -10.72 2.16 -2.41
CA VAL A 35 -9.35 1.75 -2.73
C VAL A 35 -9.17 0.25 -2.49
N GLU A 36 -8.25 -0.35 -3.24
CA GLU A 36 -7.75 -1.70 -2.97
C GLU A 36 -6.43 -1.58 -2.20
N ALA A 37 -6.52 -1.73 -0.88
CA ALA A 37 -5.35 -1.68 -0.01
C ALA A 37 -4.57 -2.98 -0.11
N LYS A 38 -3.26 -2.88 -0.35
CA LYS A 38 -2.31 -4.00 -0.36
C LYS A 38 -1.23 -3.72 0.66
N ALA A 39 -1.23 -4.49 1.74
CA ALA A 39 -0.18 -4.48 2.74
C ALA A 39 0.94 -5.42 2.28
N VAL A 40 2.18 -4.92 2.28
CA VAL A 40 3.37 -5.68 1.90
C VAL A 40 4.41 -5.68 3.02
N ASP A 41 5.17 -6.77 3.12
CA ASP A 41 6.22 -6.91 4.12
C ASP A 41 7.61 -6.50 3.61
N ASP A 42 8.63 -6.75 4.44
CA ASP A 42 10.01 -6.43 4.14
C ASP A 42 10.63 -7.30 3.04
N ALA A 43 10.08 -8.48 2.75
CA ALA A 43 10.55 -9.37 1.70
C ALA A 43 9.99 -9.01 0.30
N TYR A 44 8.97 -8.15 0.22
CA TYR A 44 8.39 -7.69 -1.05
C TYR A 44 9.32 -6.72 -1.84
N PRO A 45 9.29 -6.66 -3.17
CA PRO A 45 8.73 -7.66 -4.05
C PRO A 45 9.70 -8.84 -4.18
N LEU A 46 9.14 -10.05 -4.36
CA LEU A 46 9.96 -11.25 -4.62
C LEU A 46 10.56 -11.26 -6.04
N TYR A 47 10.04 -10.43 -6.95
CA TYR A 47 10.51 -10.27 -8.32
C TYR A 47 10.21 -8.87 -8.84
N GLY A 48 10.98 -8.41 -9.84
CA GLY A 48 10.83 -7.06 -10.38
C GLY A 48 11.21 -5.96 -9.37
N ALA A 49 10.74 -4.75 -9.60
CA ALA A 49 10.98 -3.59 -8.73
C ALA A 49 9.68 -2.83 -8.48
N LEU A 50 9.46 -2.45 -7.22
CA LEU A 50 8.46 -1.47 -6.84
C LEU A 50 9.04 -0.08 -7.14
N GLU A 51 8.42 0.64 -8.07
CA GLU A 51 8.87 1.98 -8.45
C GLU A 51 7.87 3.02 -7.96
N THR A 52 8.40 4.05 -7.31
CA THR A 52 7.62 5.15 -6.75
C THR A 52 8.27 6.49 -7.07
N GLU A 53 7.45 7.55 -7.08
CA GLU A 53 7.91 8.93 -7.27
C GLU A 53 7.44 9.83 -6.11
N PRO A 54 8.35 10.38 -5.28
CA PRO A 54 9.80 10.17 -5.31
C PRO A 54 10.19 8.73 -4.99
N ALA A 55 11.38 8.32 -5.45
CA ALA A 55 11.95 7.03 -5.09
C ALA A 55 12.41 7.06 -3.62
N LEU A 56 11.70 6.34 -2.77
CA LEU A 56 11.94 6.27 -1.32
C LEU A 56 12.36 4.85 -0.93
N THR A 57 13.12 4.72 0.16
CA THR A 57 13.32 3.42 0.79
C THR A 57 11.99 2.92 1.37
N LYS A 58 11.83 1.60 1.58
CA LYS A 58 10.61 1.06 2.20
C LYS A 58 10.27 1.69 3.55
N GLN A 59 11.29 1.91 4.38
CA GLN A 59 11.10 2.51 5.69
C GLN A 59 10.59 3.96 5.57
N GLU A 60 11.12 4.73 4.63
CA GLU A 60 10.61 6.08 4.35
C GLU A 60 9.23 6.05 3.72
N LEU A 61 8.95 5.08 2.85
CA LEU A 61 7.70 4.98 2.11
C LEU A 61 6.52 4.53 2.97
N PHE A 62 6.70 3.51 3.80
CA PHE A 62 5.63 2.86 4.55
C PHE A 62 5.74 3.00 6.08
N GLY A 63 6.93 3.30 6.60
CA GLY A 63 7.20 3.30 8.04
C GLY A 63 6.28 4.22 8.85
N GLY A 64 5.86 3.75 10.02
CA GLY A 64 5.01 4.49 10.95
C GLY A 64 5.80 5.47 11.82
N GLN A 65 5.31 6.71 11.95
CA GLN A 65 5.80 7.69 12.92
C GLN A 65 4.62 8.39 13.58
N PHE A 66 4.63 8.46 14.92
CA PHE A 66 3.58 9.14 15.71
C PHE A 66 2.13 8.71 15.37
N GLY A 67 1.93 7.42 15.06
CA GLY A 67 0.61 6.87 14.70
C GLY A 67 0.15 7.15 13.27
N VAL A 68 1.02 7.70 12.42
CA VAL A 68 0.78 7.90 10.98
C VAL A 68 1.71 6.99 10.18
N PHE A 69 1.13 6.15 9.33
CA PHE A 69 1.86 5.25 8.44
C PHE A 69 2.06 5.89 7.08
N GLY A 70 3.07 5.44 6.34
CA GLY A 70 3.27 5.88 4.96
C GLY A 70 2.48 5.00 3.98
N ALA A 71 2.09 5.57 2.85
CA ALA A 71 1.43 4.85 1.77
C ALA A 71 1.87 5.37 0.39
N ALA A 72 1.75 4.50 -0.61
CA ALA A 72 1.88 4.83 -2.02
C ALA A 72 0.58 4.55 -2.77
N ALA A 73 0.24 5.40 -3.72
CA ALA A 73 -0.97 5.25 -4.54
C ALA A 73 -0.70 5.69 -5.98
N PRO A 74 -1.43 5.18 -6.98
CA PRO A 74 -1.31 5.65 -8.35
C PRO A 74 -1.90 7.06 -8.49
N ASP A 75 -1.48 7.79 -9.53
CA ASP A 75 -1.95 9.17 -9.80
C ASP A 75 -3.46 9.32 -9.82
N LEU A 76 -4.17 8.29 -10.29
CA LEU A 76 -5.63 8.26 -10.32
C LEU A 76 -6.27 8.55 -8.95
N LEU A 77 -5.69 8.07 -7.85
CA LEU A 77 -6.22 8.37 -6.51
C LEU A 77 -5.94 9.82 -6.10
N PHE A 78 -4.74 10.32 -6.43
CA PHE A 78 -4.38 11.71 -6.17
C PHE A 78 -5.30 12.67 -6.90
N GLU A 79 -5.58 12.41 -8.18
CA GLU A 79 -6.49 13.22 -8.98
C GLU A 79 -7.93 13.13 -8.45
N ARG A 80 -8.41 11.93 -8.15
CA ARG A 80 -9.79 11.70 -7.70
C ARG A 80 -10.11 12.43 -6.41
N LEU A 81 -9.19 12.45 -5.46
CA LEU A 81 -9.38 13.07 -4.14
C LEU A 81 -8.69 14.44 -4.02
N HIS A 82 -8.17 14.97 -5.12
CA HIS A 82 -7.41 16.23 -5.18
C HIS A 82 -6.26 16.32 -4.17
N LEU A 83 -5.57 15.19 -3.97
CA LEU A 83 -4.47 15.04 -3.01
C LEU A 83 -3.12 15.42 -3.62
N LYS A 84 -2.17 15.71 -2.73
CA LYS A 84 -0.75 15.88 -3.02
C LYS A 84 0.08 14.95 -2.15
N ILE A 85 1.34 14.76 -2.53
CA ILE A 85 2.30 14.07 -1.68
C ILE A 85 2.42 14.84 -0.35
N GLY A 86 2.36 14.11 0.76
CA GLY A 86 2.32 14.63 2.13
C GLY A 86 0.90 14.75 2.70
N ASP A 87 -0.14 14.65 1.87
CA ASP A 87 -1.52 14.66 2.35
C ASP A 87 -1.89 13.33 3.04
N ARG A 88 -2.90 13.40 3.91
CA ARG A 88 -3.31 12.28 4.75
C ARG A 88 -4.71 11.81 4.43
N LEU A 89 -4.87 10.49 4.48
CA LEU A 89 -6.14 9.79 4.34
C LEU A 89 -6.34 8.83 5.50
N LYS A 90 -7.61 8.56 5.80
CA LYS A 90 -8.04 7.55 6.74
C LYS A 90 -8.48 6.31 5.98
N LEU A 91 -8.04 5.15 6.45
CA LEU A 91 -8.51 3.85 5.98
C LEU A 91 -9.00 3.08 7.21
N GLY A 92 -10.32 2.98 7.37
CA GLY A 92 -10.90 2.56 8.66
C GLY A 92 -10.53 3.55 9.77
N THR A 93 -9.80 3.08 10.78
CA THR A 93 -9.32 3.91 11.91
C THR A 93 -7.86 4.36 11.76
N ALA A 94 -7.12 3.79 10.81
CA ALA A 94 -5.70 4.09 10.60
C ALA A 94 -5.53 5.33 9.73
N ILE A 95 -4.46 6.10 9.98
CA ILE A 95 -4.09 7.30 9.23
C ILE A 95 -2.85 6.99 8.41
N PHE A 96 -2.95 7.28 7.11
CA PHE A 96 -1.87 7.11 6.14
C PHE A 96 -1.51 8.46 5.52
N GLU A 97 -0.23 8.72 5.38
CA GLU A 97 0.33 9.83 4.60
C GLU A 97 0.75 9.32 3.23
N LEU A 98 0.27 9.95 2.17
CA LEU A 98 0.68 9.62 0.80
C LEU A 98 2.08 10.17 0.54
N ARG A 99 3.10 9.32 0.63
CA ARG A 99 4.51 9.76 0.54
C ARG A 99 5.08 9.69 -0.86
N ALA A 100 4.48 8.87 -1.72
CA ALA A 100 4.88 8.78 -3.12
C ALA A 100 3.74 8.34 -4.03
N ARG A 101 3.90 8.63 -5.32
CA ARG A 101 3.11 8.07 -6.40
C ARG A 101 3.62 6.68 -6.74
N LEU A 102 2.71 5.74 -6.96
CA LEU A 102 3.03 4.40 -7.42
C LEU A 102 3.18 4.44 -8.95
N VAL A 103 4.39 4.19 -9.44
CA VAL A 103 4.71 4.17 -10.88
C VAL A 103 4.59 2.75 -11.42
N THR A 104 5.22 1.79 -10.74
CA THR A 104 5.23 0.39 -11.15
C THR A 104 5.03 -0.52 -9.94
N GLU A 105 4.03 -1.40 -10.01
CA GLU A 105 3.82 -2.51 -9.08
C GLU A 105 4.18 -3.83 -9.81
N PRO A 106 5.26 -4.54 -9.41
CA PRO A 106 5.81 -5.64 -10.19
C PRO A 106 4.89 -6.86 -10.30
N ASP A 107 3.96 -7.04 -9.36
CA ASP A 107 3.05 -8.17 -9.29
C ASP A 107 1.59 -7.82 -9.57
N ALA A 108 1.31 -6.61 -10.08
CA ALA A 108 -0.06 -6.15 -10.36
C ALA A 108 -0.84 -7.06 -11.32
N VAL A 109 -0.17 -7.67 -12.31
CA VAL A 109 -0.82 -8.57 -13.29
C VAL A 109 -1.33 -9.85 -12.62
N SER A 110 -0.69 -10.30 -11.55
CA SER A 110 -1.05 -11.51 -10.82
C SER A 110 -2.28 -11.31 -9.92
N ASP A 111 -2.59 -10.07 -9.52
CA ASP A 111 -3.72 -9.73 -8.65
C ASP A 111 -5.08 -9.71 -9.38
N GLY A 112 -5.09 -9.84 -10.71
CA GLY A 112 -6.30 -9.90 -11.53
C GLY A 112 -6.88 -8.52 -11.87
N PHE A 113 -8.21 -8.42 -11.95
CA PHE A 113 -8.89 -7.18 -12.34
C PHE A 113 -9.08 -6.25 -11.13
N GLY A 114 -8.44 -5.08 -11.15
CA GLY A 114 -8.58 -4.05 -10.12
C GLY A 114 -9.89 -3.27 -10.25
N PHE A 115 -10.70 -3.22 -9.19
CA PHE A 115 -11.98 -2.49 -9.18
C PHE A 115 -11.87 -1.06 -8.62
N ALA A 116 -10.72 -0.74 -8.01
CA ALA A 116 -10.45 0.56 -7.45
C ALA A 116 -8.94 0.85 -7.47
N PRO A 117 -8.51 2.12 -7.31
CA PRO A 117 -7.10 2.46 -7.24
C PRO A 117 -6.38 1.70 -6.13
N ARG A 118 -5.14 1.29 -6.40
CA ARG A 118 -4.26 0.65 -5.42
C ARG A 118 -3.91 1.60 -4.29
N LEU A 119 -3.86 1.12 -3.06
CA LEU A 119 -3.23 1.80 -1.93
C LEU A 119 -2.22 0.84 -1.28
N MET A 120 -0.93 1.02 -1.58
CA MET A 120 0.12 0.19 -0.98
C MET A 120 0.50 0.73 0.39
N ILE A 121 0.55 -0.19 1.36
CA ILE A 121 0.90 0.05 2.76
C ILE A 121 1.81 -1.08 3.25
N SER A 122 2.31 -1.02 4.48
CA SER A 122 3.04 -2.13 5.10
C SER A 122 2.18 -2.92 6.07
N THR A 123 2.48 -4.21 6.23
CA THR A 123 1.89 -5.13 7.22
C THR A 123 2.45 -4.91 8.61
#